data_AF-A0AA91QUD4-F1
#
_entry.id   AF-A0AA91QUD4-F1
#
_cell.length_a   1.000
_cell.length_b   1.000
_cell.length_c   1.000
_cell.angle_alpha   90.00
_cell.angle_beta   90.00
_cell.angle_gamma   90.00
#
_symmetry.space_group_name_H-M   'P 1'
#
loop_
_entity.id
_entity.type
_entity.pdbx_description
1 polymer ?
#
loop_
_entity_poly.entity_id
_entity_poly.type
_entity_poly.pdbx_seq_one_letter_code
_entity_poly.pdbx_strand_id
1 'polypeptide(L)'
;MQPETRDSMTGPMTGPATGLDATMWPKGLAAGNGETNGRHSDGDATAPLDGVAMAHGTEADAPTAAARAPESDTPLAPEDLLGALSAHVKAQRLRVLQLELALADAEARILSQAQLLCGASVDGGLFSRRPVREIVDEVLLAYPGIGWADVIGVRRERRLVEPRHRCMAAVYDEREDLSLPALGRIFRRDHTSVLHAVNKGRAKR
;
A
#
# COMPACT_ATOMS: atom_id res chain seq x y z
N MET A 1 -3.94 -26.28 58.41
CA MET A 1 -2.97 -25.23 58.78
C MET A 1 -2.03 -25.01 57.62
N GLN A 2 -2.24 -23.94 56.86
CA GLN A 2 -1.22 -23.37 55.99
C GLN A 2 -0.41 -22.36 56.79
N PRO A 3 0.82 -22.06 56.36
CA PRO A 3 1.24 -20.67 56.39
C PRO A 3 1.67 -20.17 55.02
N GLU A 4 1.12 -18.99 54.72
CA GLU A 4 1.44 -18.11 53.61
C GLU A 4 2.84 -17.50 53.80
N THR A 5 3.59 -17.33 52.71
CA THR A 5 4.62 -16.29 52.60
C THR A 5 4.50 -15.62 51.24
N ARG A 6 3.92 -14.42 51.27
CA ARG A 6 4.05 -13.40 50.24
C ARG A 6 5.42 -12.75 50.39
N ASP A 7 6.14 -12.58 49.29
CA ASP A 7 7.16 -11.54 49.20
C ASP A 7 7.04 -10.79 47.88
N SER A 8 7.17 -9.48 48.01
CA SER A 8 6.94 -8.45 47.01
C SER A 8 8.28 -7.77 46.72
N MET A 9 8.56 -7.41 45.45
CA MET A 9 9.44 -6.31 45.01
C MET A 9 9.69 -6.49 43.50
N THR A 10 9.13 -5.72 42.57
CA THR A 10 9.33 -4.29 42.23
C THR A 10 10.70 -3.96 41.59
N GLY A 11 10.71 -3.96 40.24
CA GLY A 11 11.51 -3.12 39.34
C GLY A 11 13.02 -3.45 39.14
N PRO A 12 13.69 -2.95 38.08
CA PRO A 12 13.27 -1.88 37.16
C PRO A 12 13.39 -2.17 35.65
N MET A 13 12.70 -1.31 34.90
CA MET A 13 12.84 -1.02 33.48
C MET A 13 14.24 -0.48 33.14
N THR A 14 14.84 -1.00 32.06
CA THR A 14 15.90 -0.32 31.28
C THR A 14 15.90 -0.86 29.86
N GLY A 15 15.36 -0.08 28.91
CA GLY A 15 15.96 0.06 27.57
C GLY A 15 17.13 1.08 27.64
N PRO A 16 17.84 1.41 26.55
CA PRO A 16 17.31 1.53 25.18
C PRO A 16 18.27 1.10 24.04
N ALA A 17 17.74 1.29 22.81
CA ALA A 17 18.42 1.81 21.62
C ALA A 17 18.93 0.86 20.53
N THR A 18 18.44 1.20 19.33
CA THR A 18 19.13 1.24 18.02
C THR A 18 19.48 -0.05 17.29
N GLY A 19 18.80 -0.25 16.16
CA GLY A 19 19.13 -1.25 15.14
C GLY A 19 18.10 -1.24 14.01
N LEU A 20 17.94 -0.09 13.35
CA LEU A 20 17.29 0.00 12.04
C LEU A 20 18.25 -0.62 11.03
N ASP A 21 17.95 -1.83 10.56
CA ASP A 21 18.54 -2.37 9.34
C ASP A 21 17.42 -2.62 8.33
N ALA A 22 17.09 -1.55 7.62
CA ALA A 22 16.52 -1.63 6.30
C ALA A 22 17.68 -1.96 5.35
N THR A 23 17.64 -3.14 4.71
CA THR A 23 18.00 -3.38 3.29
C THR A 23 18.16 -4.89 3.07
N MET A 24 17.09 -5.60 2.71
CA MET A 24 17.21 -6.76 1.81
C MET A 24 15.82 -7.19 1.32
N TRP A 25 15.36 -6.53 0.26
CA TRP A 25 14.32 -7.13 -0.57
C TRP A 25 14.91 -8.32 -1.34
N PRO A 26 14.18 -9.46 -1.42
CA PRO A 26 14.64 -10.65 -2.10
C PRO A 26 14.65 -10.46 -3.62
N LYS A 27 15.79 -10.83 -4.22
CA LYS A 27 15.95 -11.02 -5.66
C LYS A 27 15.04 -12.15 -6.16
N GLY A 28 14.36 -11.90 -7.28
CA GLY A 28 14.18 -12.89 -8.34
C GLY A 28 13.01 -13.86 -8.17
N LEU A 29 11.83 -13.42 -8.62
CA LEU A 29 10.78 -14.30 -9.10
C LEU A 29 11.21 -14.82 -10.49
N ALA A 30 11.45 -16.13 -10.62
CA ALA A 30 11.60 -16.82 -11.89
C ALA A 30 10.50 -17.89 -12.00
N ALA A 31 9.40 -17.51 -12.62
CA ALA A 31 8.44 -18.37 -13.31
C ALA A 31 8.37 -17.80 -14.73
N GLY A 32 8.33 -18.54 -15.82
CA GLY A 32 7.92 -19.91 -16.08
C GLY A 32 7.44 -19.88 -17.52
N ASN A 33 7.85 -20.87 -18.31
CA ASN A 33 7.43 -21.04 -19.70
C ASN A 33 5.89 -21.10 -19.81
N GLY A 34 5.37 -20.54 -20.91
CA GLY A 34 3.95 -20.64 -21.27
C GLY A 34 3.67 -19.94 -22.59
N GLU A 35 3.87 -20.68 -23.69
CA GLU A 35 3.36 -20.37 -25.03
C GLU A 35 1.86 -20.05 -25.01
N THR A 36 1.43 -19.05 -25.80
CA THR A 36 0.28 -19.20 -26.72
C THR A 36 0.35 -18.19 -27.88
N ASN A 37 -0.10 -18.70 -29.02
CA ASN A 37 -0.09 -18.21 -30.40
C ASN A 37 -1.30 -17.29 -30.70
N GLY A 38 -1.23 -16.41 -31.72
CA GLY A 38 -2.45 -15.79 -32.27
C GLY A 38 -2.26 -14.47 -33.05
N ARG A 39 -2.52 -14.53 -34.36
CA ARG A 39 -2.31 -13.52 -35.43
C ARG A 39 -3.30 -12.34 -35.48
N HIS A 40 -2.91 -11.38 -36.33
CA HIS A 40 -3.67 -10.37 -37.11
C HIS A 40 -3.77 -8.98 -36.45
N SER A 41 -3.53 -7.86 -37.14
CA SER A 41 -3.22 -7.56 -38.55
C SER A 41 -2.81 -6.08 -38.65
N ASP A 42 -1.98 -5.77 -39.64
CA ASP A 42 -1.85 -4.54 -40.44
C ASP A 42 -2.45 -3.23 -39.92
N GLY A 43 -1.63 -2.17 -39.86
CA GLY A 43 -2.13 -0.82 -39.67
C GLY A 43 -1.05 0.25 -39.45
N ASP A 44 -0.54 0.75 -40.58
CA ASP A 44 0.01 2.09 -40.80
C ASP A 44 1.36 2.53 -40.23
N ALA A 45 2.21 2.93 -41.17
CA ALA A 45 3.54 3.42 -41.00
C ALA A 45 3.56 4.96 -41.06
N THR A 46 4.30 5.54 -40.12
CA THR A 46 5.19 6.70 -40.29
C THR A 46 4.58 8.02 -40.80
N ALA A 47 4.50 9.00 -39.89
CA ALA A 47 4.68 10.41 -40.22
C ALA A 47 5.56 11.10 -39.16
N PRO A 48 6.35 12.13 -39.53
CA PRO A 48 7.61 12.45 -38.88
C PRO A 48 7.57 13.67 -37.96
N LEU A 49 8.43 13.60 -36.94
CA LEU A 49 9.26 14.64 -36.31
C LEU A 49 8.93 16.12 -36.62
N ASP A 50 8.23 16.79 -35.70
CA ASP A 50 8.22 18.25 -35.60
C ASP A 50 9.37 18.74 -34.72
N GLY A 51 10.25 19.53 -35.34
CA GLY A 51 11.43 20.12 -34.75
C GLY A 51 11.12 21.30 -33.84
N VAL A 52 11.77 21.33 -32.68
CA VAL A 52 12.03 22.56 -31.94
C VAL A 52 13.50 22.87 -32.07
N ALA A 53 13.80 23.81 -32.97
CA ALA A 53 15.08 24.48 -33.07
C ALA A 53 15.22 25.43 -31.87
N MET A 54 16.25 25.23 -31.04
CA MET A 54 16.73 26.27 -30.12
C MET A 54 18.25 26.39 -30.24
N ALA A 55 18.62 27.46 -30.93
CA ALA A 55 19.90 28.12 -31.12
C ALA A 55 21.09 27.67 -30.25
N HIS A 56 22.12 27.15 -30.91
CA HIS A 56 23.51 27.29 -30.47
C HIS A 56 24.01 28.68 -30.90
N GLY A 57 24.16 29.59 -29.94
CA GLY A 57 24.91 30.84 -30.10
C GLY A 57 26.28 30.70 -29.44
N THR A 58 27.27 30.32 -30.22
CA THR A 58 28.71 30.41 -29.89
C THR A 58 29.19 31.84 -30.11
N GLU A 59 29.98 32.34 -29.13
CA GLU A 59 31.21 33.15 -29.25
C GLU A 59 31.27 34.27 -30.30
N ALA A 60 31.86 35.45 -30.10
CA ALA A 60 32.51 36.15 -29.02
C ALA A 60 32.82 37.52 -29.66
N ASP A 61 32.64 38.64 -28.96
CA ASP A 61 33.45 39.81 -29.32
C ASP A 61 33.63 40.71 -28.09
N ALA A 62 34.90 40.89 -27.75
CA ALA A 62 35.36 41.77 -26.69
C ALA A 62 35.71 43.13 -27.28
N PRO A 63 35.56 44.22 -26.50
CA PRO A 63 36.48 45.32 -26.63
C PRO A 63 37.28 45.52 -25.34
N THR A 64 38.57 45.26 -25.49
CA THR A 64 39.72 46.10 -25.11
C THR A 64 39.66 46.92 -23.82
N ALA A 65 40.63 46.60 -22.96
CA ALA A 65 40.92 47.19 -21.66
C ALA A 65 41.29 48.68 -21.67
N ALA A 66 40.94 49.35 -20.56
CA ALA A 66 41.86 50.00 -19.61
C ALA A 66 41.42 51.43 -19.20
N ALA A 67 40.93 51.56 -17.96
CA ALA A 67 41.20 52.73 -17.12
C ALA A 67 40.83 52.49 -15.64
N ARG A 68 41.87 52.50 -14.79
CA ARG A 68 41.92 52.94 -13.37
C ARG A 68 41.27 52.07 -12.25
N ALA A 69 42.15 51.46 -11.46
CA ALA A 69 41.97 50.92 -10.11
C ALA A 69 41.86 52.05 -9.04
N PRO A 70 41.79 51.77 -7.71
CA PRO A 70 41.28 50.62 -6.96
C PRO A 70 40.30 51.07 -5.86
N GLU A 71 39.02 50.68 -5.89
CA GLU A 71 38.08 51.07 -4.81
C GLU A 71 37.63 49.86 -3.99
N SER A 72 38.43 49.65 -2.94
CA SER A 72 38.08 49.00 -1.67
C SER A 72 37.57 47.56 -1.74
N ASP A 73 38.52 46.63 -1.88
CA ASP A 73 38.41 45.29 -1.30
C ASP A 73 38.51 45.43 0.24
N THR A 74 37.55 46.14 0.84
CA THR A 74 37.36 46.10 2.28
C THR A 74 36.68 44.76 2.52
N PRO A 75 37.27 43.83 3.29
CA PRO A 75 36.53 42.65 3.70
C PRO A 75 35.24 43.17 4.34
N LEU A 76 34.09 42.75 3.79
CA LEU A 76 32.77 43.02 4.38
C LEU A 76 32.91 42.85 5.88
N ALA A 77 32.60 43.90 6.62
CA ALA A 77 32.79 43.87 8.05
C ALA A 77 32.01 42.64 8.60
N PRO A 78 32.55 41.93 9.60
CA PRO A 78 31.99 40.65 10.03
C PRO A 78 30.48 40.74 10.35
N GLU A 79 30.00 41.91 10.75
CA GLU A 79 28.59 42.27 10.91
C GLU A 79 27.76 42.20 9.61
N ASP A 80 28.29 42.66 8.47
CA ASP A 80 27.62 42.65 7.17
C ASP A 80 27.54 41.23 6.61
N LEU A 81 28.60 40.43 6.81
CA LEU A 81 28.62 39.03 6.42
C LEU A 81 27.66 38.20 7.29
N LEU A 82 27.60 38.47 8.60
CA LEU A 82 26.62 37.86 9.50
C LEU A 82 25.19 38.27 9.11
N GLY A 83 24.99 39.54 8.73
CA GLY A 83 23.74 40.06 8.19
C GLY A 83 23.29 39.31 6.94
N ALA A 84 24.18 39.18 5.95
CA ALA A 84 23.94 38.47 4.69
C ALA A 84 23.65 36.98 4.90
N LEU A 85 24.41 36.29 5.76
CA LEU A 85 24.16 34.89 6.11
C LEU A 85 22.82 34.72 6.83
N SER A 86 22.47 35.63 7.76
CA SER A 86 21.18 35.58 8.46
C SER A 86 20.01 35.79 7.51
N ALA A 87 20.14 36.68 6.53
CA ALA A 87 19.16 36.91 5.49
C ALA A 87 19.02 35.68 4.58
N HIS A 88 20.15 35.06 4.21
CA HIS A 88 20.17 33.85 3.41
C HIS A 88 19.50 32.67 4.12
N VAL A 89 19.82 32.42 5.39
CA VAL A 89 19.20 31.36 6.19
C VAL A 89 17.69 31.59 6.36
N LYS A 90 17.27 32.85 6.57
CA LYS A 90 15.83 33.20 6.61
C LYS A 90 15.16 32.90 5.27
N ALA A 91 15.76 33.32 4.16
CA ALA A 91 15.24 33.04 2.83
C ALA A 91 15.14 31.54 2.54
N GLN A 92 16.16 30.76 2.92
CA GLN A 92 16.15 29.30 2.78
C GLN A 92 15.03 28.66 3.61
N ARG A 93 14.82 29.09 4.86
CA ARG A 93 13.73 28.58 5.70
C ARG A 93 12.36 28.84 5.08
N LEU A 94 12.14 30.04 4.56
CA LEU A 94 10.89 30.36 3.86
C LEU A 94 10.70 29.49 2.62
N ARG A 95 11.79 29.23 1.87
CA ARG A 95 11.75 28.36 0.70
C ARG A 95 11.40 26.91 1.06
N VAL A 96 11.97 26.38 2.15
CA VAL A 96 11.64 25.04 2.64
C VAL A 96 10.15 24.94 2.98
N LEU A 97 9.61 25.88 3.75
CA LEU A 97 8.18 25.90 4.10
C LEU A 97 7.27 25.96 2.87
N GLN A 98 7.64 26.78 1.88
CA GLN A 98 6.88 26.88 0.64
C GLN A 98 6.88 25.56 -0.14
N LEU A 99 8.03 24.88 -0.19
CA LEU A 99 8.17 23.60 -0.87
C LEU A 99 7.41 22.49 -0.14
N GLU A 100 7.43 22.47 1.19
CA GLU A 100 6.66 21.52 2.00
C GLU A 100 5.16 21.67 1.77
N LEU A 101 4.65 22.90 1.74
CA LEU A 101 3.24 23.16 1.43
C LEU A 101 2.87 22.68 0.03
N ALA A 102 3.70 23.00 -0.98
CA ALA A 102 3.46 22.57 -2.35
C ALA A 102 3.52 21.04 -2.51
N LEU A 103 4.39 20.36 -1.76
CA LEU A 103 4.45 18.91 -1.71
C LEU A 103 3.17 18.32 -1.13
N ALA A 104 2.69 18.84 0.01
CA ALA A 104 1.45 18.38 0.64
C ALA A 104 0.24 18.54 -0.30
N ASP A 105 0.14 19.66 -1.02
CA ASP A 105 -0.92 19.89 -2.00
C ASP A 105 -0.84 18.92 -3.20
N ALA A 106 0.38 18.61 -3.66
CA ALA A 106 0.59 17.64 -4.73
C ALA A 106 0.23 16.21 -4.28
N GLU A 107 0.63 15.82 -3.06
CA GLU A 107 0.30 14.53 -2.46
C GLU A 107 -1.22 14.36 -2.30
N ALA A 108 -1.91 15.38 -1.79
CA ALA A 108 -3.37 15.37 -1.66
C ALA A 108 -4.06 15.16 -3.02
N ARG A 109 -3.54 15.78 -4.08
CA ARG A 109 -4.05 15.61 -5.44
C ARG A 109 -3.81 14.20 -5.99
N ILE A 110 -2.61 13.65 -5.81
CA ILE A 110 -2.27 12.29 -6.23
C ILE A 110 -3.18 11.27 -5.54
N LEU A 111 -3.39 11.42 -4.23
CA LEU A 111 -4.29 10.55 -3.47
C LEU A 111 -5.74 10.65 -3.97
N SER A 112 -6.23 11.86 -4.21
CA SER A 112 -7.58 12.08 -4.76
C SER A 112 -7.73 11.44 -6.17
N GLN A 113 -6.74 11.62 -7.05
CA GLN A 113 -6.74 10.99 -8.37
C GLN A 113 -6.70 9.46 -8.28
N ALA A 114 -5.87 8.91 -7.40
CA ALA A 114 -5.79 7.48 -7.18
C ALA A 114 -7.12 6.91 -6.67
N GLN A 115 -7.80 7.61 -5.75
CA GLN A 115 -9.14 7.22 -5.28
C GLN A 115 -10.16 7.17 -6.42
N LEU A 116 -10.19 8.20 -7.29
CA LEU A 116 -11.07 8.24 -8.46
C LEU A 116 -10.78 7.11 -9.45
N LEU A 117 -9.51 6.88 -9.79
CA LEU A 117 -9.09 5.85 -10.73
C LEU A 117 -9.35 4.43 -10.21
N CYS A 118 -9.11 4.19 -8.93
CA CYS A 118 -9.33 2.89 -8.31
C CYS A 118 -10.81 2.63 -7.96
N GLY A 119 -11.74 3.56 -8.23
CA GLY A 119 -13.14 3.44 -7.84
C GLY A 119 -13.33 3.30 -6.33
N ALA A 120 -12.31 3.65 -5.55
CA ALA A 120 -12.33 3.60 -4.10
C ALA A 120 -12.99 4.90 -3.61
N SER A 121 -14.33 4.94 -3.69
CA SER A 121 -15.10 5.88 -2.89
C SER A 121 -14.60 5.83 -1.44
N VAL A 122 -14.62 6.98 -0.76
CA VAL A 122 -14.27 7.16 0.66
C VAL A 122 -15.22 6.36 1.59
N ASP A 123 -16.23 5.69 1.02
CA ASP A 123 -16.96 4.61 1.69
C ASP A 123 -16.12 3.33 1.64
N GLY A 124 -15.47 3.01 2.76
CA GLY A 124 -14.56 1.86 2.92
C GLY A 124 -15.09 0.51 2.41
N GLY A 125 -15.02 0.27 1.10
CA GLY A 125 -15.76 -0.81 0.45
C GLY A 125 -14.91 -1.84 -0.28
N LEU A 126 -13.61 -1.61 -0.42
CA LEU A 126 -12.69 -2.58 -1.03
C LEU A 126 -11.80 -3.30 -0.02
N PHE A 127 -11.43 -2.65 1.10
CA PHE A 127 -10.52 -3.22 2.12
C PHE A 127 -11.13 -3.39 3.52
N SER A 128 -12.35 -2.91 3.78
CA SER A 128 -13.03 -3.06 5.08
C SER A 128 -14.00 -4.24 5.14
N ARG A 129 -13.94 -5.16 4.17
CA ARG A 129 -14.79 -6.37 4.20
C ARG A 129 -14.27 -7.34 5.24
N ARG A 130 -15.16 -7.88 6.07
CA ARG A 130 -14.81 -8.85 7.11
C ARG A 130 -14.05 -10.04 6.50
N PRO A 131 -12.90 -10.43 7.07
CA PRO A 131 -12.16 -11.57 6.56
C PRO A 131 -13.00 -12.85 6.69
N VAL A 132 -12.90 -13.72 5.68
CA VAL A 132 -13.69 -14.98 5.61
C VAL A 132 -13.55 -15.82 6.88
N ARG A 133 -12.35 -15.83 7.49
CA ARG A 133 -12.10 -16.58 8.72
C ARG A 133 -12.97 -16.10 9.88
N GLU A 134 -13.11 -14.78 10.04
CA GLU A 134 -13.89 -14.20 11.13
C GLU A 134 -15.38 -14.53 10.99
N ILE A 135 -15.91 -14.44 9.76
CA ILE A 135 -17.29 -14.84 9.44
C ILE A 135 -17.52 -16.30 9.82
N VAL A 136 -16.58 -17.18 9.47
CA VAL A 136 -16.71 -18.61 9.78
C VAL A 136 -16.58 -18.87 11.28
N ASP A 137 -15.66 -18.21 11.97
CA ASP A 137 -15.48 -18.37 13.41
C ASP A 137 -16.75 -17.96 14.17
N GLU A 138 -17.42 -16.88 13.76
CA GLU A 138 -18.70 -16.45 14.31
C GLU A 138 -19.79 -17.52 14.11
N VAL A 139 -19.89 -18.09 12.90
CA VAL A 139 -20.84 -19.17 12.61
C VAL A 139 -20.56 -20.41 13.46
N LEU A 140 -19.28 -20.72 13.70
CA LEU A 140 -18.84 -21.87 14.49
C LEU A 140 -19.10 -21.74 15.99
N LEU A 141 -19.36 -20.54 16.52
CA LEU A 141 -19.80 -20.37 17.91
C LEU A 141 -21.07 -21.18 18.24
N ALA A 142 -21.94 -21.41 17.25
CA ALA A 142 -23.13 -22.23 17.40
C ALA A 142 -22.85 -23.75 17.39
N TYR A 143 -21.61 -24.18 17.12
CA TYR A 143 -21.22 -25.58 16.93
C TYR A 143 -19.97 -25.92 17.75
N PRO A 144 -20.10 -26.18 19.06
CA PRO A 144 -18.96 -26.46 19.92
C PRO A 144 -18.21 -27.73 19.48
N GLY A 145 -16.88 -27.66 19.48
CA GLY A 145 -16.00 -28.78 19.13
C GLY A 145 -15.75 -28.97 17.63
N ILE A 146 -16.19 -28.02 16.79
CA ILE A 146 -15.93 -28.01 15.34
C ILE A 146 -15.10 -26.76 15.02
N GLY A 147 -13.91 -26.95 14.44
CA GLY A 147 -13.03 -25.86 14.07
C GLY A 147 -12.95 -25.61 12.57
N TRP A 148 -12.21 -24.57 12.18
CA TRP A 148 -11.91 -24.25 10.77
C TRP A 148 -11.38 -25.46 9.98
N ALA A 149 -10.49 -26.26 10.59
CA ALA A 149 -9.91 -27.46 9.97
C ALA A 149 -10.97 -28.51 9.60
N ASP A 150 -12.04 -28.63 10.38
CA ASP A 150 -13.14 -29.57 10.13
C ASP A 150 -14.08 -29.09 9.02
N VAL A 151 -14.18 -27.76 8.87
CA VAL A 151 -14.96 -27.10 7.82
C VAL A 151 -14.30 -27.29 6.45
N ILE A 152 -12.99 -27.06 6.34
CA ILE A 152 -12.23 -27.27 5.09
C ILE A 152 -11.85 -28.74 4.85
N GLY A 153 -11.95 -29.58 5.87
CA GLY A 153 -11.55 -30.98 5.83
C GLY A 153 -12.40 -31.82 4.88
N VAL A 154 -11.81 -32.90 4.34
CA VAL A 154 -12.46 -33.77 3.35
C VAL A 154 -13.55 -34.66 3.97
N ARG A 155 -13.49 -34.94 5.28
CA ARG A 155 -14.34 -35.89 6.01
C ARG A 155 -15.83 -35.62 5.80
N ARG A 156 -16.64 -36.65 5.53
CA ARG A 156 -18.09 -36.50 5.26
C ARG A 156 -18.97 -36.96 6.43
N GLU A 157 -18.48 -36.80 7.66
CA GLU A 157 -19.26 -37.13 8.85
C GLU A 157 -20.52 -36.27 8.93
N ARG A 158 -21.66 -36.91 9.23
CA ARG A 158 -22.98 -36.26 9.23
C ARG A 158 -23.04 -35.02 10.14
N ARG A 159 -22.28 -35.03 11.25
CA ARG A 159 -22.16 -33.90 12.19
C ARG A 159 -21.49 -32.66 11.60
N LEU A 160 -20.64 -32.80 10.57
CA LEU A 160 -19.88 -31.70 9.98
C LEU A 160 -20.58 -31.07 8.76
N VAL A 161 -21.53 -31.79 8.16
CA VAL A 161 -22.20 -31.34 6.92
C VAL A 161 -22.99 -30.05 7.16
N GLU A 162 -23.75 -30.01 8.25
CA GLU A 162 -24.59 -28.86 8.58
C GLU A 162 -23.76 -27.59 8.91
N PRO A 163 -22.77 -27.63 9.83
CA PRO A 163 -21.90 -26.49 10.08
C PRO A 163 -21.23 -25.94 8.81
N ARG A 164 -20.73 -26.82 7.92
CA ARG A 164 -20.10 -26.38 6.67
C ARG A 164 -21.02 -25.62 5.77
N HIS A 165 -22.22 -26.15 5.54
CA HIS A 165 -23.19 -25.47 4.68
C HIS A 165 -23.58 -24.11 5.26
N ARG A 166 -23.70 -24.02 6.59
CA ARG A 166 -23.94 -22.77 7.32
C ARG A 166 -22.80 -21.76 7.11
N CYS A 167 -21.55 -22.21 7.19
CA CYS A 167 -20.38 -21.36 6.94
C CYS A 167 -20.33 -20.87 5.48
N MET A 168 -20.57 -21.76 4.51
CA MET A 168 -20.60 -21.40 3.09
C MET A 168 -21.71 -20.38 2.78
N ALA A 169 -22.89 -20.56 3.36
CA ALA A 169 -24.01 -19.63 3.18
C ALA A 169 -23.72 -18.26 3.82
N ALA A 170 -23.17 -18.22 5.02
CA ALA A 170 -22.82 -16.96 5.69
C ALA A 170 -21.77 -16.16 4.91
N VAL A 171 -20.70 -16.82 4.45
CA VAL A 171 -19.66 -16.16 3.64
C VAL A 171 -20.22 -15.68 2.31
N TYR A 172 -21.14 -16.41 1.69
CA TYR A 172 -21.78 -15.98 0.45
C TYR A 172 -22.64 -14.73 0.65
N ASP A 173 -23.41 -14.67 1.75
CA ASP A 173 -24.29 -13.53 2.02
C ASP A 173 -23.52 -12.29 2.51
N GLU A 174 -22.40 -12.44 3.23
CA GLU A 174 -21.57 -11.32 3.70
C GLU A 174 -20.53 -10.83 2.67
N ARG A 175 -20.11 -11.70 1.73
CA ARG A 175 -19.12 -11.37 0.70
C ARG A 175 -19.66 -11.61 -0.71
N GLU A 176 -20.48 -10.68 -1.17
CA GLU A 176 -20.99 -10.65 -2.55
C GLU A 176 -19.88 -10.47 -3.61
N ASP A 177 -18.67 -10.07 -3.21
CA ASP A 177 -17.49 -9.97 -4.07
C ASP A 177 -16.90 -11.34 -4.46
N LEU A 178 -17.18 -12.38 -3.68
CA LEU A 178 -16.67 -13.71 -3.95
C LEU A 178 -17.63 -14.46 -4.89
N SER A 179 -17.11 -14.84 -6.06
CA SER A 179 -17.83 -15.75 -6.95
C SER A 179 -17.92 -17.17 -6.36
N LEU A 180 -18.94 -17.95 -6.72
CA LEU A 180 -19.10 -19.34 -6.28
C LEU A 180 -17.84 -20.21 -6.51
N PRO A 181 -17.10 -20.07 -7.63
CA PRO A 181 -15.82 -20.75 -7.81
C PRO A 181 -14.71 -20.29 -6.85
N ALA A 182 -14.71 -19.02 -6.44
CA ALA A 182 -13.76 -18.51 -5.44
C ALA A 182 -14.07 -19.06 -4.05
N LEU A 183 -15.34 -19.09 -3.63
CA LEU A 183 -15.77 -19.77 -2.40
C LEU A 183 -15.39 -21.27 -2.43
N GLY A 184 -15.61 -21.94 -3.55
CA GLY A 184 -15.22 -23.34 -3.73
C GLY A 184 -13.73 -23.58 -3.47
N ARG A 185 -12.86 -22.71 -3.99
CA ARG A 185 -11.41 -22.76 -3.73
C ARG A 185 -11.06 -22.59 -2.25
N ILE A 186 -11.71 -21.65 -1.56
CA ILE A 186 -11.50 -21.39 -0.12
C ILE A 186 -11.88 -22.62 0.71
N PHE A 187 -13.05 -23.20 0.45
CA PHE A 187 -13.55 -24.36 1.18
C PHE A 187 -13.04 -25.71 0.65
N ARG A 188 -12.21 -25.72 -0.40
CA ARG A 188 -11.73 -26.92 -1.10
C ARG A 188 -12.87 -27.81 -1.60
N ARG A 189 -13.88 -27.21 -2.22
CA ARG A 189 -15.09 -27.85 -2.75
C ARG A 189 -15.45 -27.35 -4.15
N ASP A 190 -16.25 -28.16 -4.84
CA ASP A 190 -16.84 -27.76 -6.11
C ASP A 190 -17.83 -26.60 -5.91
N HIS A 191 -17.83 -25.67 -6.85
CA HIS A 191 -18.72 -24.50 -6.83
C HIS A 191 -20.21 -24.91 -6.81
N THR A 192 -20.56 -26.06 -7.38
CA THR A 192 -21.92 -26.64 -7.32
C THR A 192 -22.29 -27.07 -5.90
N SER A 193 -21.34 -27.60 -5.11
CA SER A 193 -21.57 -27.92 -3.70
C SER A 193 -21.82 -26.66 -2.87
N VAL A 194 -21.11 -25.57 -3.17
CA VAL A 194 -21.34 -24.26 -2.55
C VAL A 194 -22.73 -23.74 -2.91
N LEU A 195 -23.13 -23.80 -4.18
CA LEU A 195 -24.48 -23.42 -4.63
C LEU A 195 -25.56 -24.20 -3.86
N HIS A 196 -25.42 -25.52 -3.73
CA HIS A 196 -26.35 -26.35 -2.97
C HIS A 196 -26.41 -25.95 -1.49
N ALA A 197 -25.26 -25.66 -0.86
CA ALA A 197 -25.19 -25.21 0.52
C ALA A 197 -25.92 -23.88 0.74
N VAL A 198 -25.71 -22.91 -0.14
CA VAL A 198 -26.36 -21.59 -0.11
C VAL A 198 -27.88 -21.74 -0.25
N ASN A 199 -28.34 -22.48 -1.24
CA ASN A 199 -29.77 -22.69 -1.47
C ASN A 199 -30.44 -23.40 -0.27
N LYS A 200 -29.77 -24.40 0.30
CA LYS A 200 -30.25 -25.10 1.50
C LYS A 200 -30.25 -24.19 2.73
N GLY A 201 -29.25 -23.34 2.89
CA GLY A 201 -29.16 -22.36 3.97
C GLY A 201 -30.31 -21.36 3.92
N ARG A 202 -30.66 -20.85 2.72
CA ARG A 202 -31.80 -19.95 2.50
C ARG A 202 -33.14 -20.60 2.81
N ALA A 203 -33.32 -21.88 2.49
CA ALA A 203 -34.55 -22.61 2.78
C ALA A 203 -34.78 -22.90 4.28
N LYS A 204 -33.75 -22.76 5.12
CA LYS A 204 -33.80 -23.05 6.56
C LYS A 204 -33.86 -21.79 7.43
N ARG A 205 -33.87 -20.60 6.80
CA ARG A 205 -34.09 -19.32 7.48
C ARG A 205 -35.58 -19.02 7.62
#